data_AF-A0A0G0YQD9-F1
#
_entry.id   AF-A0A0G0YQD9-F1
#
_cell.length_a   1.000
_cell.length_b   1.000
_cell.length_c   1.000
_cell.angle_alpha   90.00
_cell.angle_beta   90.00
_cell.angle_gamma   90.00
#
_symmetry.space_group_name_H-M   'P 1'
#
loop_
_entity.id
_entity.type
_entity.pdbx_description
1 polymer ?
#
loop_
_entity_poly.entity_id
_entity_poly.type
_entity_poly.pdbx_seq_one_letter_code
_entity_poly.pdbx_strand_id
1 'polypeptide(L)'
;MATATQGISVRLVNDPSPESPRMWDNLGTMVCAHRRYNLGDESGRSDALSIIREHLPDKQLREMDFDESHVPDIERALEVTGQVVMLPLYLYQHSGMAMKTSPFSCQWDSGKVGFIFVSKAKLTQEYGWKRITADRRNKIHTLLEGEVEDYDTYLRGDVWGFEVVQESQVVDSCWGFFGSDPLTNGVLGHLSGPARELVESGLFERAYA
;
A
#
# COMPACT_ATOMS: atom_id res chain seq x y z
N MET A 1 -7.07 41.42 -12.68
CA MET A 1 -7.71 40.94 -13.93
C MET A 1 -6.85 39.80 -14.43
N ALA A 2 -7.05 38.59 -13.90
CA ALA A 2 -6.29 37.42 -14.30
C ALA A 2 -7.00 36.81 -15.52
N THR A 3 -6.25 36.66 -16.60
CA THR A 3 -6.69 36.08 -17.87
C THR A 3 -7.22 34.67 -17.63
N ALA A 4 -8.54 34.51 -17.77
CA ALA A 4 -9.10 33.21 -18.09
C ALA A 4 -8.41 32.73 -19.36
N THR A 5 -7.65 31.64 -19.28
CA THR A 5 -7.22 30.86 -20.44
C THR A 5 -8.50 30.31 -21.07
N GLN A 6 -9.12 31.13 -21.93
CA GLN A 6 -10.48 30.93 -22.42
C GLN A 6 -10.57 29.56 -23.12
N GLY A 7 -11.17 28.60 -22.42
CA GLY A 7 -11.56 27.32 -22.98
C GLY A 7 -11.09 26.08 -22.22
N ILE A 8 -10.09 26.16 -21.32
CA ILE A 8 -9.54 24.98 -20.63
C ILE A 8 -9.86 25.00 -19.13
N SER A 9 -10.33 23.88 -18.59
CA SER A 9 -10.44 23.63 -17.15
C SER A 9 -9.88 22.25 -16.77
N VAL A 10 -9.54 22.05 -15.50
CA VAL A 10 -9.05 20.77 -14.98
C VAL A 10 -9.99 20.30 -13.88
N ARG A 11 -10.40 19.02 -13.96
CA ARG A 11 -11.15 18.34 -12.91
C ARG A 11 -10.28 17.26 -12.29
N LEU A 12 -10.20 17.21 -10.97
CA LEU A 12 -9.71 16.08 -10.22
C LEU A 12 -10.89 15.21 -9.81
N VAL A 13 -10.88 13.97 -10.25
CA VAL A 13 -12.00 13.04 -10.07
C VAL A 13 -11.52 11.89 -9.22
N ASN A 14 -12.29 11.50 -8.20
CA ASN A 14 -12.00 10.26 -7.48
C ASN A 14 -12.08 9.07 -8.44
N ASP A 15 -11.09 8.19 -8.40
CA ASP A 15 -11.02 7.04 -9.29
C ASP A 15 -12.12 6.03 -8.90
N PRO A 16 -13.09 5.72 -9.77
CA PRO A 16 -14.18 4.80 -9.46
C PRO A 16 -13.75 3.31 -9.50
N SER A 17 -12.59 3.00 -10.07
CA SER A 17 -12.08 1.64 -10.23
C SER A 17 -10.56 1.59 -10.06
N PRO A 18 -10.03 2.03 -8.91
CA PRO A 18 -8.59 2.09 -8.71
C PRO A 18 -7.98 0.70 -8.69
N GLU A 19 -6.79 0.56 -9.27
CA GLU A 19 -6.00 -0.66 -9.12
C GLU A 19 -5.50 -0.77 -7.68
N SER A 20 -5.64 -1.95 -7.09
CA SER A 20 -5.07 -2.21 -5.77
C SER A 20 -3.54 -2.20 -5.87
N PRO A 21 -2.82 -1.48 -5.00
CA PRO A 21 -1.36 -1.45 -5.02
C PRO A 21 -0.76 -2.80 -4.63
N ARG A 22 -1.55 -3.75 -4.12
CA ARG A 22 -1.11 -5.13 -3.86
C ARG A 22 -1.03 -5.99 -5.14
N MET A 23 -1.49 -5.47 -6.27
CA MET A 23 -1.27 -6.07 -7.60
C MET A 23 0.06 -5.61 -8.24
N TRP A 24 0.76 -4.65 -7.63
CA TRP A 24 2.04 -4.14 -8.13
C TRP A 24 3.22 -5.04 -7.75
N ASP A 25 4.37 -4.80 -8.37
CA ASP A 25 5.64 -5.44 -8.02
C ASP A 25 6.23 -4.82 -6.74
N ASN A 26 5.70 -5.26 -5.61
CA ASN A 26 6.10 -4.80 -4.28
C ASN A 26 7.33 -5.55 -3.77
N LEU A 27 8.11 -4.91 -2.90
CA LEU A 27 9.17 -5.58 -2.16
C LEU A 27 8.57 -6.49 -1.08
N GLY A 28 7.62 -5.97 -0.32
CA GLY A 28 6.94 -6.68 0.76
C GLY A 28 5.86 -7.64 0.29
N THR A 29 5.54 -8.59 1.17
CA THR A 29 4.44 -9.54 1.03
C THR A 29 3.54 -9.45 2.27
N MET A 30 2.24 -9.21 2.08
CA MET A 30 1.25 -9.05 3.14
C MET A 30 0.49 -10.35 3.41
N VAL A 31 0.44 -10.77 4.68
CA VAL A 31 -0.40 -11.87 5.16
C VAL A 31 -1.40 -11.33 6.16
N CYS A 32 -2.68 -11.35 5.78
CA CYS A 32 -3.76 -10.81 6.60
C CYS A 32 -4.86 -11.85 6.85
N ALA A 33 -5.55 -11.72 7.98
CA ALA A 33 -6.81 -12.40 8.26
C ALA A 33 -7.82 -11.38 8.77
N HIS A 34 -8.94 -11.24 8.05
CA HIS A 34 -10.03 -10.38 8.46
C HIS A 34 -11.39 -10.98 8.08
N ARG A 35 -12.39 -10.86 8.96
CA ARG A 35 -13.69 -11.54 8.78
C ARG A 35 -14.52 -10.98 7.61
N ARG A 36 -14.34 -9.70 7.30
CA ARG A 36 -15.20 -8.96 6.35
C ARG A 36 -14.52 -8.57 5.05
N TYR A 37 -13.19 -8.54 5.03
CA TYR A 37 -12.42 -7.99 3.92
C TYR A 37 -11.33 -8.98 3.53
N ASN A 38 -11.12 -9.11 2.23
CA ASN A 38 -9.94 -9.78 1.71
C ASN A 38 -8.81 -8.74 1.68
N LEU A 39 -7.82 -8.89 2.56
CA LEU A 39 -6.72 -7.94 2.74
C LEU A 39 -5.39 -8.58 2.41
N GLY A 40 -4.42 -7.76 2.00
CA GLY A 40 -3.07 -8.22 1.70
C GLY A 40 -2.99 -8.98 0.37
N ASP A 41 -1.98 -9.84 0.25
CA ASP A 41 -1.64 -10.50 -1.02
C ASP A 41 -2.28 -11.89 -1.09
N GLU A 42 -2.77 -12.25 -2.28
CA GLU A 42 -3.40 -13.57 -2.51
C GLU A 42 -2.42 -14.73 -2.25
N SER A 43 -1.15 -14.57 -2.65
CA SER A 43 -0.10 -15.57 -2.42
C SER A 43 0.56 -15.45 -1.05
N GLY A 44 0.27 -14.40 -0.27
CA GLY A 44 1.12 -14.05 0.87
C GLY A 44 1.21 -15.17 1.91
N ARG A 45 0.11 -15.87 2.15
CA ARG A 45 0.08 -17.03 3.04
C ARG A 45 0.92 -18.19 2.52
N SER A 46 0.78 -18.57 1.26
CA SER A 46 1.59 -19.65 0.67
C SER A 46 3.07 -19.32 0.68
N ASP A 47 3.42 -18.06 0.43
CA ASP A 47 4.80 -17.58 0.41
C ASP A 47 5.42 -17.68 1.81
N ALA A 48 4.70 -17.25 2.85
CA ALA A 48 5.14 -17.40 4.23
C ALA A 48 5.31 -18.88 4.64
N LEU A 49 4.35 -19.74 4.28
CA LEU A 49 4.42 -21.17 4.57
C LEU A 49 5.60 -21.87 3.87
N SER A 50 5.96 -21.42 2.66
CA SER A 50 7.11 -21.98 1.93
C SER A 50 8.43 -21.75 2.71
N ILE A 51 8.63 -20.53 3.22
CA ILE A 51 9.82 -20.16 4.01
C ILE A 51 9.85 -20.94 5.32
N ILE A 52 8.70 -21.06 6.00
CA ILE A 52 8.58 -21.81 7.26
C ILE A 52 8.99 -23.26 7.05
N ARG A 53 8.43 -23.94 6.05
CA ARG A 53 8.70 -25.36 5.78
C ARG A 53 10.13 -25.63 5.31
N GLU A 54 10.76 -24.67 4.64
CA GLU A 54 12.17 -24.79 4.25
C GLU A 54 13.12 -24.68 5.45
N HIS A 55 12.75 -23.89 6.48
CA HIS A 55 13.68 -23.52 7.55
C HIS A 55 13.36 -24.12 8.93
N LEU A 56 12.13 -24.62 9.15
CA LEU A 56 11.72 -25.25 10.40
C LEU A 56 11.33 -26.72 10.16
N PRO A 57 11.95 -27.68 10.87
CA PRO A 57 11.59 -29.08 10.75
C PRO A 57 10.22 -29.36 11.39
N ASP A 58 9.48 -30.34 10.87
CA ASP A 58 8.14 -30.70 11.35
C ASP A 58 8.07 -30.97 12.86
N LYS A 59 9.16 -31.50 13.45
CA LYS A 59 9.23 -31.73 14.89
C LYS A 59 9.07 -30.43 15.66
N GLN A 60 9.74 -29.36 15.22
CA GLN A 60 9.68 -28.05 15.85
C GLN A 60 8.30 -27.41 15.64
N LEU A 61 7.72 -27.54 14.45
CA LEU A 61 6.35 -27.05 14.18
C LEU A 61 5.30 -27.73 15.09
N ARG A 62 5.42 -29.04 15.32
CA ARG A 62 4.56 -29.76 16.27
C ARG A 62 4.76 -29.30 17.71
N GLU A 63 6.01 -29.07 18.13
CA GLU A 63 6.33 -28.56 19.49
C GLU A 63 5.78 -27.15 19.72
N MET A 64 5.59 -26.36 18.65
CA MET A 64 5.02 -25.02 18.70
C MET A 64 3.49 -24.96 18.60
N ASP A 65 2.83 -26.11 18.47
CA ASP A 65 1.38 -26.22 18.17
C ASP A 65 0.99 -25.37 16.96
N PHE A 66 1.76 -25.51 15.87
CA PHE A 66 1.62 -24.68 14.68
C PHE A 66 0.35 -25.02 13.88
N ASP A 67 -0.59 -24.09 13.81
CA ASP A 67 -1.71 -24.13 12.87
C ASP A 67 -1.44 -23.26 11.65
N GLU A 68 -1.23 -23.89 10.48
CA GLU A 68 -1.01 -23.18 9.22
C GLU A 68 -2.21 -22.34 8.78
N SER A 69 -3.38 -22.50 9.43
CA SER A 69 -4.58 -21.71 9.25
C SER A 69 -4.71 -20.47 10.09
N HIS A 70 -3.90 -20.37 11.14
CA HIS A 70 -3.93 -19.30 12.10
C HIS A 70 -2.81 -18.30 11.81
N VAL A 71 -3.14 -17.12 11.29
CA VAL A 71 -2.15 -16.08 10.91
C VAL A 71 -1.16 -15.73 12.03
N PRO A 72 -1.57 -15.61 13.32
CA PRO A 72 -0.62 -15.42 14.42
C PRO A 72 0.42 -16.54 14.57
N ASP A 73 0.06 -17.79 14.23
CA ASP A 73 0.98 -18.92 14.29
C ASP A 73 1.97 -18.88 13.12
N ILE A 74 1.51 -18.47 11.95
CA ILE A 74 2.36 -18.20 10.77
C ILE A 74 3.37 -17.10 11.10
N GLU A 75 2.93 -15.98 11.68
CA GLU A 75 3.80 -14.88 12.08
C GLU A 75 4.90 -15.36 13.04
N ARG A 76 4.50 -16.02 14.13
CA ARG A 76 5.39 -16.57 15.15
C ARG A 76 6.38 -17.58 14.58
N ALA A 77 5.92 -18.49 13.72
CA ALA A 77 6.80 -19.45 13.05
C ALA A 77 7.79 -18.74 12.13
N LEU A 78 7.34 -17.75 11.35
CA LEU A 78 8.18 -16.98 10.44
C LEU A 78 9.23 -16.15 11.19
N GLU A 79 8.90 -15.57 12.35
CA GLU A 79 9.87 -14.92 13.24
C GLU A 79 10.97 -15.90 13.70
N VAL A 80 10.59 -17.12 14.09
CA VAL A 80 11.52 -18.17 14.54
C VAL A 80 12.48 -18.61 13.45
N THR A 81 12.07 -18.59 12.17
CA THR A 81 13.00 -18.89 11.04
C THR A 81 14.20 -17.94 11.01
N GLY A 82 14.01 -16.69 11.49
CA GLY A 82 14.96 -15.61 11.34
C GLY A 82 15.27 -15.24 9.89
N GLN A 83 14.46 -15.66 8.90
CA GLN A 83 14.74 -15.47 7.47
C GLN A 83 14.06 -14.24 6.86
N VAL A 84 13.34 -13.46 7.64
CA VAL A 84 12.58 -12.31 7.13
C VAL A 84 12.84 -11.04 7.95
N VAL A 85 12.51 -9.89 7.36
CA VAL A 85 12.24 -8.64 8.07
C VAL A 85 10.74 -8.40 7.95
N MET A 86 10.05 -8.12 9.06
CA MET A 86 8.59 -7.99 9.08
C MET A 86 8.12 -6.84 9.96
N LEU A 87 6.92 -6.35 9.66
CA LEU A 87 6.18 -5.36 10.45
C LEU A 87 4.75 -5.85 10.67
N PRO A 88 4.16 -5.60 11.85
CA PRO A 88 2.76 -5.92 12.10
C PRO A 88 1.84 -5.00 11.28
N LEU A 89 0.65 -5.47 10.94
CA LEU A 89 -0.39 -4.68 10.29
C LEU A 89 -1.58 -4.51 11.22
N TYR A 90 -1.97 -3.25 11.44
CA TYR A 90 -3.14 -2.88 12.20
C TYR A 90 -4.17 -2.24 11.30
N LEU A 91 -5.43 -2.60 11.49
CA LEU A 91 -6.56 -2.05 10.77
C LEU A 91 -7.46 -1.30 11.76
N TYR A 92 -7.89 -0.11 11.38
CA TYR A 92 -9.01 0.62 11.97
C TYR A 92 -10.21 0.54 11.04
N GLN A 93 -11.40 0.28 11.61
CA GLN A 93 -12.65 0.13 10.86
C GLN A 93 -13.80 0.85 11.58
N HIS A 94 -14.10 2.08 11.17
CA HIS A 94 -15.30 2.84 11.58
C HIS A 94 -15.66 3.87 10.52
N SER A 95 -16.76 3.65 9.78
CA SER A 95 -17.20 4.51 8.64
C SER A 95 -16.19 4.64 7.49
N GLY A 96 -15.08 3.90 7.54
CA GLY A 96 -13.99 3.84 6.59
C GLY A 96 -12.94 2.83 7.10
N MET A 97 -11.93 2.54 6.29
CA MET A 97 -10.81 1.70 6.68
C MET A 97 -9.53 2.52 6.72
N ALA A 98 -8.65 2.23 7.69
CA ALA A 98 -7.28 2.71 7.68
C ALA A 98 -6.33 1.61 8.15
N MET A 99 -5.16 1.50 7.53
CA MET A 99 -4.13 0.53 7.84
C MET A 99 -2.80 1.23 8.16
N LYS A 100 -2.05 0.69 9.12
CA LYS A 100 -0.68 1.13 9.39
C LYS A 100 0.11 0.06 10.14
N THR A 101 1.41 0.28 10.31
CA THR A 101 2.34 -0.64 10.97
C THR A 101 2.42 -0.48 12.49
N SER A 102 1.60 0.41 13.06
CA SER A 102 1.53 0.68 14.50
C SER A 102 0.10 0.53 15.03
N PRO A 103 -0.11 0.29 16.34
CA PRO A 103 -1.44 0.26 16.91
C PRO A 103 -2.20 1.58 16.74
N PHE A 104 -3.53 1.52 16.61
CA PHE A 104 -4.40 2.68 16.80
C PHE A 104 -4.76 2.83 18.29
N SER A 105 -5.08 4.05 18.70
CA SER A 105 -5.53 4.32 20.07
C SER A 105 -6.95 3.80 20.36
N CYS A 106 -7.78 3.64 19.33
CA CYS A 106 -9.15 3.15 19.47
C CYS A 106 -9.19 1.63 19.64
N GLN A 107 -9.48 1.16 20.86
CA GLN A 107 -9.48 -0.27 21.18
C GLN A 107 -10.70 -1.03 20.63
N TRP A 108 -11.79 -0.34 20.31
CA TRP A 108 -13.05 -0.97 19.88
C TRP A 108 -13.08 -1.26 18.39
N ASP A 109 -12.60 -0.29 17.61
CA ASP A 109 -12.68 -0.28 16.15
C ASP A 109 -11.32 -0.53 15.51
N SER A 110 -10.34 -1.07 16.25
CA SER A 110 -9.05 -1.44 15.66
C SER A 110 -8.47 -2.72 16.24
N GLY A 111 -7.56 -3.33 15.48
CA GLY A 111 -6.83 -4.50 15.92
C GLY A 111 -5.71 -4.87 14.95
N LYS A 112 -4.84 -5.78 15.39
CA LYS A 112 -3.84 -6.40 14.52
C LYS A 112 -4.55 -7.38 13.58
N VAL A 113 -4.32 -7.25 12.28
CA VAL A 113 -4.96 -8.08 11.25
C VAL A 113 -3.98 -8.94 10.47
N GLY A 114 -2.67 -8.75 10.67
CA GLY A 114 -1.67 -9.46 9.90
C GLY A 114 -0.28 -8.88 10.07
N PHE A 115 0.56 -9.13 9.08
CA PHE A 115 1.91 -8.62 8.97
C PHE A 115 2.32 -8.46 7.50
N ILE A 116 3.26 -7.55 7.25
CA ILE A 116 4.00 -7.44 6.00
C ILE A 116 5.43 -7.92 6.22
N PHE A 117 5.97 -8.72 5.31
CA PHE A 117 7.34 -9.23 5.42
C PHE A 117 8.10 -9.19 4.10
N VAL A 118 9.42 -9.23 4.18
CA VAL A 118 10.29 -9.51 3.03
C VAL A 118 11.36 -10.53 3.43
N SER A 119 11.58 -11.52 2.57
CA SER A 119 12.58 -12.56 2.82
C SER A 119 14.01 -12.04 2.58
N LYS A 120 14.97 -12.56 3.35
CA LYS A 120 16.40 -12.30 3.14
C LYS A 120 16.86 -12.76 1.75
N ALA A 121 16.24 -13.81 1.20
CA ALA A 121 16.47 -14.26 -0.16
C ALA A 121 16.11 -13.16 -1.18
N LYS A 122 14.91 -12.58 -1.08
CA LYS A 122 14.48 -11.46 -1.95
C LYS A 122 15.38 -10.23 -1.78
N LEU A 123 15.74 -9.88 -0.55
CA LEU A 123 16.71 -8.79 -0.29
C LEU A 123 18.10 -9.05 -0.89
N THR A 124 18.52 -10.32 -0.96
CA THR A 124 19.78 -10.69 -1.61
C THR A 124 19.66 -10.58 -3.13
N GLN A 125 18.52 -10.96 -3.71
CA GLN A 125 18.25 -10.83 -5.14
C GLN A 125 18.20 -9.36 -5.57
N GLU A 126 17.42 -8.52 -4.87
CA GLU A 126 17.21 -7.11 -5.24
C GLU A 126 18.42 -6.22 -4.95
N TYR A 127 19.12 -6.46 -3.83
CA TYR A 127 20.16 -5.54 -3.34
C TYR A 127 21.54 -6.18 -3.15
N GLY A 128 21.69 -7.49 -3.36
CA GLY A 128 22.96 -8.20 -3.13
C GLY A 128 23.36 -8.30 -1.65
N TRP A 129 22.43 -8.09 -0.71
CA TRP A 129 22.76 -7.99 0.71
C TRP A 129 22.86 -9.34 1.42
N LYS A 130 24.08 -9.77 1.73
CA LYS A 130 24.34 -10.99 2.52
C LYS A 130 24.11 -10.85 4.03
N ARG A 131 24.05 -9.62 4.54
CA ARG A 131 23.86 -9.30 5.96
C ARG A 131 22.93 -8.10 6.11
N ILE A 132 22.01 -8.18 7.06
CA ILE A 132 21.10 -7.08 7.39
C ILE A 132 21.67 -6.32 8.57
N THR A 133 22.28 -5.16 8.29
CA THR A 133 22.75 -4.21 9.32
C THR A 133 21.56 -3.40 9.87
N ALA A 134 21.78 -2.62 10.93
CA ALA A 134 20.77 -1.72 11.47
C ALA A 134 20.25 -0.72 10.41
N ASP A 135 21.15 -0.07 9.67
CA ASP A 135 20.77 0.88 8.61
C ASP A 135 19.97 0.22 7.49
N ARG A 136 20.34 -1.01 7.10
CA ARG A 136 19.58 -1.78 6.10
C ARG A 136 18.21 -2.15 6.63
N ARG A 137 18.10 -2.55 7.91
CA ARG A 137 16.82 -2.84 8.55
C ARG A 137 15.93 -1.60 8.58
N ASN A 138 16.46 -0.45 8.94
CA ASN A 138 15.70 0.82 8.92
C ASN A 138 15.23 1.15 7.51
N LYS A 139 16.10 1.01 6.50
CA LYS A 139 15.69 1.20 5.10
C LYS A 139 14.57 0.24 4.69
N ILE A 140 14.65 -1.02 5.07
CA ILE A 140 13.60 -2.01 4.78
C ILE A 140 12.30 -1.64 5.49
N HIS A 141 12.35 -1.24 6.76
CA HIS A 141 11.15 -0.80 7.50
C HIS A 141 10.48 0.37 6.79
N THR A 142 11.23 1.40 6.41
CA THR A 142 10.69 2.55 5.66
C THR A 142 10.05 2.14 4.32
N LEU A 143 10.63 1.18 3.61
CA LEU A 143 10.05 0.67 2.36
C LEU A 143 8.73 -0.08 2.61
N LEU A 144 8.70 -0.96 3.61
CA LEU A 144 7.49 -1.70 3.97
C LEU A 144 6.40 -0.78 4.53
N GLU A 145 6.76 0.25 5.29
CA GLU A 145 5.83 1.29 5.76
C GLU A 145 5.22 2.05 4.59
N GLY A 146 6.02 2.46 3.60
CA GLY A 146 5.52 3.11 2.38
C GLY A 146 4.53 2.24 1.60
N GLU A 147 4.81 0.95 1.45
CA GLU A 147 3.86 0.02 0.80
C GLU A 147 2.54 -0.11 1.57
N VAL A 148 2.60 -0.03 2.90
CA VAL A 148 1.39 -0.02 3.76
C VAL A 148 0.65 1.31 3.61
N GLU A 149 1.35 2.44 3.50
CA GLU A 149 0.75 3.76 3.26
C GLU A 149 0.05 3.84 1.90
N ASP A 150 0.62 3.26 0.85
CA ASP A 150 -0.02 3.14 -0.46
C ASP A 150 -1.29 2.29 -0.35
N TYR A 151 -1.21 1.14 0.32
CA TYR A 151 -2.38 0.28 0.50
C TYR A 151 -3.46 0.92 1.38
N ASP A 152 -3.07 1.66 2.41
CA ASP A 152 -3.97 2.45 3.24
C ASP A 152 -4.69 3.54 2.43
N THR A 153 -3.97 4.24 1.55
CA THR A 153 -4.52 5.23 0.63
C THR A 153 -5.58 4.61 -0.29
N TYR A 154 -5.30 3.42 -0.83
CA TYR A 154 -6.29 2.63 -1.59
C TYR A 154 -7.50 2.23 -0.73
N LEU A 155 -7.29 1.72 0.49
CA LEU A 155 -8.38 1.31 1.39
C LEU A 155 -9.29 2.47 1.81
N ARG A 156 -8.74 3.68 1.90
CA ARG A 156 -9.48 4.92 2.14
C ARG A 156 -10.23 5.43 0.91
N GLY A 157 -9.98 4.85 -0.27
CA GLY A 157 -10.50 5.33 -1.54
C GLY A 157 -9.88 6.64 -1.98
N ASP A 158 -8.70 7.01 -1.46
CA ASP A 158 -8.02 8.27 -1.76
C ASP A 158 -7.16 8.14 -3.03
N VAL A 159 -7.78 7.67 -4.11
CA VAL A 159 -7.16 7.51 -5.43
C VAL A 159 -7.89 8.41 -6.42
N TRP A 160 -7.13 9.08 -7.28
CA TRP A 160 -7.62 10.18 -8.10
C TRP A 160 -7.16 10.05 -9.55
N GLY A 161 -7.93 10.64 -10.44
CA GLY A 161 -7.53 10.98 -11.80
C GLY A 161 -7.72 12.47 -12.07
N PHE A 162 -7.22 12.91 -13.21
CA PHE A 162 -7.53 14.21 -13.76
C PHE A 162 -8.21 14.09 -15.11
N GLU A 163 -9.00 15.11 -15.44
CA GLU A 163 -9.52 15.35 -16.77
C GLU A 163 -9.25 16.81 -17.15
N VAL A 164 -8.60 17.01 -18.29
CA VAL A 164 -8.47 18.32 -18.92
C VAL A 164 -9.64 18.49 -19.86
N VAL A 165 -10.47 19.50 -19.61
CA VAL A 165 -11.66 19.80 -20.38
C VAL A 165 -11.40 21.01 -21.26
N GLN A 166 -11.61 20.87 -22.56
CA GLN A 166 -11.59 21.97 -23.52
C GLN A 166 -12.91 22.00 -24.30
N GLU A 167 -13.57 23.16 -24.37
CA GLU A 167 -14.85 23.32 -25.11
C GLU A 167 -15.92 22.26 -24.73
N SER A 168 -16.02 21.94 -23.42
CA SER A 168 -16.92 20.92 -22.87
C SER A 168 -16.62 19.47 -23.29
N GLN A 169 -15.45 19.20 -23.86
CA GLN A 169 -14.95 17.84 -24.14
C GLN A 169 -13.71 17.54 -23.30
N VAL A 170 -13.60 16.30 -22.82
CA VAL A 170 -12.37 15.83 -22.18
C VAL A 170 -11.34 15.57 -23.28
N VAL A 171 -10.25 16.34 -23.27
CA VAL A 171 -9.17 16.24 -24.27
C VAL A 171 -7.96 15.46 -23.76
N ASP A 172 -7.81 15.33 -22.45
CA ASP A 172 -6.76 14.55 -21.80
C ASP A 172 -7.26 14.02 -20.45
N SER A 173 -6.87 12.81 -20.09
CA SER A 173 -7.16 12.24 -18.78
C SER A 173 -6.15 11.16 -18.40
N CYS A 174 -5.89 11.07 -17.11
CA CYS A 174 -5.06 10.03 -16.52
C CYS A 174 -5.57 9.72 -15.11
N TRP A 175 -5.42 8.48 -14.67
CA TRP A 175 -6.04 7.92 -13.46
C TRP A 175 -5.01 7.17 -12.61
N GLY A 176 -5.38 6.73 -11.41
CA GLY A 176 -4.50 5.96 -10.54
C GLY A 176 -3.47 6.77 -9.75
N PHE A 177 -3.73 8.05 -9.45
CA PHE A 177 -2.87 8.87 -8.59
C PHE A 177 -3.25 8.72 -7.13
N PHE A 178 -2.31 8.25 -6.31
CA PHE A 178 -2.54 7.96 -4.89
C PHE A 178 -2.37 9.23 -4.05
N GLY A 179 -3.42 9.59 -3.32
CA GLY A 179 -3.49 10.77 -2.49
C GLY A 179 -4.27 11.93 -3.11
N SER A 180 -4.97 12.68 -2.27
CA SER A 180 -5.83 13.79 -2.70
C SER A 180 -5.11 15.08 -3.11
N ASP A 181 -3.86 15.30 -2.72
CA ASP A 181 -3.13 16.51 -3.07
C ASP A 181 -2.46 16.40 -4.45
N PRO A 182 -2.94 17.13 -5.48
CA PRO A 182 -2.38 17.06 -6.83
C PRO A 182 -0.93 17.54 -6.94
N LEU A 183 -0.45 18.32 -5.96
CA LEU A 183 0.92 18.83 -5.96
C LEU A 183 1.93 17.74 -5.57
N THR A 184 1.49 16.71 -4.85
CA THR A 184 2.36 15.66 -4.32
C THR A 184 2.02 14.26 -4.81
N ASN A 185 0.80 14.00 -5.28
CA ASN A 185 0.34 12.67 -5.73
C ASN A 185 0.82 12.26 -7.13
N GLY A 186 1.61 13.10 -7.80
CA GLY A 186 2.17 12.83 -9.13
C GLY A 186 1.38 13.39 -10.31
N VAL A 187 0.14 13.88 -10.13
CA VAL A 187 -0.71 14.44 -11.21
C VAL A 187 0.04 15.49 -12.05
N LEU A 188 0.78 16.40 -11.40
CA LEU A 188 1.53 17.44 -12.12
C LEU A 188 2.51 16.89 -13.15
N GLY A 189 3.12 15.72 -12.90
CA GLY A 189 4.06 15.08 -13.82
C GLY A 189 3.43 14.66 -15.15
N HIS A 190 2.11 14.52 -15.18
CA HIS A 190 1.32 14.10 -16.33
C HIS A 190 0.57 15.26 -17.00
N LEU A 191 0.58 16.45 -16.39
CA LEU A 191 -0.01 17.66 -16.97
C LEU A 191 1.05 18.50 -17.68
N SER A 192 0.64 19.20 -18.73
CA SER A 192 1.51 20.12 -19.47
C SER A 192 0.82 21.46 -19.75
N GLY A 193 1.64 22.49 -19.99
CA GLY A 193 1.18 23.81 -20.41
C GLY A 193 0.14 24.42 -19.46
N PRO A 194 -0.93 25.04 -20.00
CA PRO A 194 -1.94 25.72 -19.19
C PRO A 194 -2.62 24.86 -18.13
N ALA A 195 -2.84 23.56 -18.39
CA ALA A 195 -3.49 22.67 -17.43
C ALA A 195 -2.63 22.47 -16.17
N ARG A 196 -1.30 22.38 -16.34
CA ARG A 196 -0.37 22.29 -15.22
C ARG A 196 -0.37 23.57 -14.38
N GLU A 197 -0.31 24.73 -15.03
CA GLU A 197 -0.33 26.05 -14.36
C GLU A 197 -1.62 26.26 -13.55
N LEU A 198 -2.76 25.80 -14.07
CA LEU A 198 -4.04 25.83 -13.36
C LEU A 198 -3.97 25.02 -12.06
N VAL A 199 -3.45 23.79 -12.11
CA VAL A 199 -3.34 22.94 -10.91
C VAL A 199 -2.35 23.51 -9.90
N GLU A 200 -1.18 23.98 -10.34
CA GLU A 200 -0.19 24.65 -9.48
C GLU A 200 -0.75 25.92 -8.81
N SER A 201 -1.68 26.60 -9.47
CA SER A 201 -2.36 27.80 -8.95
C SER A 201 -3.61 27.48 -8.11
N GLY A 202 -3.95 26.20 -7.90
CA GLY A 202 -5.16 25.79 -7.17
C GLY A 202 -6.47 26.02 -7.93
N LEU A 203 -6.42 26.22 -9.25
CA LEU A 203 -7.56 26.51 -10.13
C LEU A 203 -8.05 25.23 -10.81
N PHE A 204 -8.64 24.33 -10.04
CA PHE A 204 -9.24 23.08 -10.52
C PHE A 204 -10.50 22.73 -9.73
N GLU A 205 -11.35 21.89 -10.30
CA GLU A 205 -12.56 21.39 -9.65
C GLU A 205 -12.33 20.00 -9.06
N ARG A 206 -13.00 19.66 -7.96
CA ARG A 206 -13.04 18.29 -7.45
C ARG A 206 -14.40 17.66 -7.73
N ALA A 207 -14.38 16.44 -8.23
CA ALA A 207 -15.55 15.59 -8.40
C ALA A 207 -15.34 14.27 -7.66
N TYR A 208 -16.41 13.77 -7.05
CA TYR A 208 -16.45 12.46 -6.41
C TYR A 208 -17.37 11.59 -7.26
N ALA A 209 -16.86 10.44 -7.70
CA ALA A 209 -17.59 9.48 -8.51
C ALA A 209 -18.58 8.65 -7.66
#